data_AF-E2C2T8-F1
#
_entry.id   AF-E2C2T8-F1
#
_cell.length_a   1.000
_cell.length_b   1.000
_cell.length_c   1.000
_cell.angle_alpha   90.00
_cell.angle_beta   90.00
_cell.angle_gamma   90.00
#
_symmetry.space_group_name_H-M   'P 1'
#
loop_
_entity.id
_entity.type
_entity.pdbx_description
1 polymer ?
#
loop_
_entity_poly.entity_id
_entity_poly.type
_entity_poly.pdbx_seq_one_letter_code
_entity_poly.pdbx_strand_id
1 'polypeptide(L)'
;MVNATNVIIDCDAGVDDALALYLFLVAHKHRKLRIEAVTCVYGNTDVNNVASNVLRVLELFDNYNIPVHMGAYSPLTSNKEYSRKKEDQFYGSDGFGDIDWRVNILGKVNTPFIQMLNRVEDICQLIRKGRKIGRSLDAQHYVISDAILAGIVIRPDMARNICACYADVELHGSKTRGQIVIDRGSMKKNVHLIENFDSETLKQLLLFAVNPDQKDKSVLYSQDPTNKKILNEDKNAFK
;
A
#
# COMPACT_ATOMS: atom_id res chain seq x y z
N MET A 1 16.82 23.70 0.86
CA MET A 1 16.44 22.33 1.26
C MET A 1 15.02 22.10 0.77
N VAL A 2 14.74 21.00 0.08
CA VAL A 2 13.34 20.64 -0.21
C VAL A 2 12.74 20.23 1.13
N ASN A 3 11.69 20.91 1.60
CA ASN A 3 11.02 20.51 2.84
C ASN A 3 10.54 19.06 2.67
N ALA A 4 10.77 18.23 3.69
CA ALA A 4 10.27 16.87 3.72
C ALA A 4 8.74 16.89 3.54
N THR A 5 8.22 16.03 2.68
CA THR A 5 6.78 15.92 2.46
C THR A 5 6.11 15.46 3.75
N ASN A 6 5.14 16.22 4.24
CA ASN A 6 4.30 15.79 5.35
C ASN A 6 3.19 14.88 4.83
N VAL A 7 2.96 13.77 5.52
CA VAL A 7 1.96 12.76 5.14
C VAL A 7 1.09 12.39 6.34
N ILE A 8 -0.18 12.12 6.07
CA ILE A 8 -1.09 11.39 6.95
C ILE A 8 -1.38 10.07 6.22
N ILE A 9 -1.30 8.96 6.95
CA ILE A 9 -1.54 7.63 6.39
C ILE A 9 -2.90 7.16 6.88
N ASP A 10 -3.85 6.98 5.96
CA ASP A 10 -5.15 6.35 6.24
C ASP A 10 -5.11 4.92 5.72
N CYS A 11 -5.36 3.92 6.57
CA CYS A 11 -5.22 2.51 6.20
C CYS A 11 -6.21 1.58 6.92
N ASP A 12 -6.44 0.41 6.35
CA ASP A 12 -7.27 -0.66 6.93
C ASP A 12 -6.45 -1.87 7.41
N ALA A 13 -5.12 -1.70 7.43
CA ALA A 13 -4.11 -2.52 8.12
C ALA A 13 -4.19 -4.02 7.83
N GLY A 14 -4.29 -4.35 6.55
CA GLY A 14 -3.93 -5.64 5.97
C GLY A 14 -2.41 -5.89 5.97
N VAL A 15 -2.01 -7.00 5.33
CA VAL A 15 -0.60 -7.42 5.30
C VAL A 15 0.24 -6.47 4.44
N ASP A 16 -0.31 -5.99 3.33
CA ASP A 16 0.35 -5.04 2.44
C ASP A 16 0.36 -3.62 3.02
N ASP A 17 -0.70 -3.19 3.71
CA ASP A 17 -0.70 -1.94 4.50
C ASP A 17 0.42 -1.94 5.55
N ALA A 18 0.64 -3.07 6.25
CA ALA A 18 1.67 -3.18 7.26
C ALA A 18 3.07 -2.99 6.65
N LEU A 19 3.30 -3.55 5.45
CA LEU A 19 4.53 -3.35 4.70
C LEU A 19 4.69 -1.90 4.22
N ALA A 20 3.61 -1.29 3.74
CA ALA A 20 3.57 0.11 3.33
C ALA A 20 3.89 1.06 4.50
N LEU A 21 3.24 0.85 5.65
CA LEU A 21 3.48 1.62 6.88
C LEU A 21 4.94 1.48 7.33
N TYR A 22 5.50 0.27 7.26
CA TYR A 22 6.91 0.05 7.60
C TYR A 22 7.87 0.81 6.67
N LEU A 23 7.61 0.84 5.36
CA LEU A 23 8.37 1.67 4.40
C LEU A 23 8.28 3.16 4.77
N PHE A 24 7.09 3.65 5.09
CA PHE A 24 6.89 5.04 5.52
C PHE A 24 7.66 5.35 6.82
N LEU A 25 7.67 4.45 7.79
CA LEU A 25 8.41 4.61 9.05
C LEU A 25 9.92 4.70 8.83
N VAL A 26 10.46 3.89 7.92
CA VAL A 26 11.87 3.97 7.50
C VAL A 26 12.17 5.31 6.82
N ALA A 27 11.32 5.75 5.90
CA ALA A 27 11.47 7.04 5.25
C ALA A 27 11.36 8.22 6.25
N HIS A 28 10.48 8.10 7.24
CA HIS A 28 10.34 9.05 8.35
C HIS A 28 11.60 9.13 9.20
N LYS A 29 12.13 7.98 9.64
CA LYS A 29 13.40 7.87 10.39
C LYS A 29 14.56 8.54 9.66
N HIS A 30 14.56 8.48 8.33
CA HIS A 30 15.59 9.09 7.50
C HIS A 30 15.27 10.51 7.01
N ARG A 31 14.22 11.15 7.55
CA ARG A 31 13.79 12.52 7.21
C ARG A 31 13.49 12.72 5.72
N LYS A 32 13.16 11.63 5.01
CA LYS A 32 12.74 11.69 3.61
C LYS A 32 11.32 12.22 3.49
N LEU A 33 10.48 11.91 4.47
CA LEU A 33 9.13 12.42 4.67
C LEU A 33 8.86 12.54 6.17
N ARG A 34 7.74 13.17 6.53
CA ARG A 34 7.30 13.29 7.91
C ARG A 34 5.88 12.74 8.05
N ILE A 35 5.71 11.67 8.83
CA ILE A 35 4.39 11.16 9.19
C ILE A 35 3.86 12.05 10.31
N GLU A 36 2.70 12.67 10.10
CA GLU A 36 2.04 13.50 11.10
C GLU A 36 1.02 12.70 11.92
N ALA A 37 0.37 11.71 11.31
CA ALA A 37 -0.59 10.82 11.96
C ALA A 37 -0.82 9.55 11.13
N VAL A 38 -1.32 8.50 11.79
CA VAL A 38 -1.95 7.35 11.15
C VAL A 38 -3.43 7.33 11.52
N THR A 39 -4.32 7.25 10.54
CA THR A 39 -5.76 7.09 10.72
C THR A 39 -6.18 5.69 10.29
N CYS A 40 -7.08 5.09 11.07
CA CYS A 40 -7.53 3.70 10.87
C CYS A 40 -8.97 3.69 10.36
N VAL A 41 -9.25 2.95 9.29
CA VAL A 41 -10.60 2.86 8.70
C VAL A 41 -11.07 1.41 8.58
N TYR A 42 -12.38 1.19 8.69
CA TYR A 42 -13.00 -0.11 8.42
C TYR A 42 -12.71 -0.59 6.99
N GLY A 43 -12.31 -1.85 6.83
CA GLY A 43 -12.07 -2.45 5.52
C GLY A 43 -11.73 -3.95 5.60
N ASN A 44 -10.45 -4.28 5.50
CA ASN A 44 -9.89 -5.64 5.67
C ASN A 44 -10.34 -6.30 6.98
N THR A 45 -10.49 -5.51 8.04
CA THR A 45 -11.05 -5.93 9.33
C THR A 45 -11.79 -4.77 10.00
N ASP A 46 -12.39 -5.00 11.18
CA ASP A 46 -13.01 -3.93 11.95
C ASP A 46 -11.97 -2.95 12.48
N VAL A 47 -12.37 -1.68 12.65
CA VAL A 47 -11.45 -0.57 12.96
C VAL A 47 -10.64 -0.78 14.25
N ASN A 48 -11.12 -1.56 15.22
CA ASN A 48 -10.35 -1.85 16.43
C ASN A 48 -9.18 -2.79 16.12
N ASN A 49 -9.42 -3.82 15.31
CA ASN A 49 -8.35 -4.70 14.84
C ASN A 49 -7.37 -3.94 13.94
N VAL A 50 -7.85 -3.03 13.10
CA VAL A 50 -7.00 -2.14 12.29
C VAL A 50 -6.06 -1.34 13.19
N ALA A 51 -6.59 -0.65 14.19
CA ALA A 51 -5.79 0.12 15.15
C ALA A 51 -4.79 -0.77 15.91
N SER A 52 -5.20 -1.97 16.34
CA SER A 52 -4.29 -2.92 17.00
C SER A 52 -3.15 -3.37 16.07
N ASN A 53 -3.42 -3.58 14.79
CA ASN A 53 -2.40 -3.95 13.81
C ASN A 53 -1.42 -2.80 13.56
N VAL A 54 -1.92 -1.58 13.39
CA VAL A 54 -1.08 -0.37 13.25
C VAL A 54 -0.16 -0.21 14.47
N LEU A 55 -0.70 -0.31 15.69
CA LEU A 55 0.08 -0.20 16.93
C LEU A 55 1.16 -1.27 17.01
N ARG A 56 0.88 -2.50 16.57
CA ARG A 56 1.87 -3.59 16.53
C ARG A 56 3.01 -3.28 15.56
N VAL A 57 2.73 -2.68 14.40
CA VAL A 57 3.78 -2.26 13.46
C VAL A 57 4.64 -1.14 14.05
N LEU A 58 4.02 -0.16 14.72
CA LEU A 58 4.73 0.94 15.39
C LEU A 58 5.61 0.43 16.55
N GLU A 59 5.10 -0.51 17.34
CA GLU A 59 5.85 -1.17 18.43
C GLU A 59 7.08 -1.90 17.89
N LEU A 60 6.92 -2.69 16.81
CA LEU A 60 8.03 -3.40 16.16
C LEU A 60 9.08 -2.45 15.56
N PHE A 61 8.69 -1.21 15.23
CA PHE A 61 9.61 -0.18 14.74
C PHE A 61 10.20 0.71 15.84
N ASP A 62 9.79 0.51 17.10
CA ASP A 62 10.18 1.33 18.26
C ASP A 62 9.83 2.82 18.07
N ASN A 63 8.66 3.12 17.51
CA ASN A 63 8.22 4.50 17.26
C ASN A 63 6.82 4.79 17.80
N TYR A 64 6.77 5.24 19.05
CA TYR A 64 5.53 5.53 19.79
C TYR A 64 5.05 6.98 19.68
N ASN A 65 5.76 7.85 18.95
CA ASN A 65 5.46 9.29 18.92
C ASN A 65 4.49 9.70 17.81
N ILE A 66 4.12 8.78 16.92
CA ILE A 66 3.18 9.05 15.84
C ILE A 66 1.76 8.81 16.37
N PRO A 67 0.88 9.83 16.37
CA PRO A 67 -0.48 9.65 16.86
C PRO A 67 -1.28 8.73 15.93
N VAL A 68 -2.03 7.81 16.53
CA VAL A 68 -2.93 6.88 15.85
C VAL A 68 -4.37 7.23 16.19
N HIS A 69 -5.21 7.42 15.18
CA HIS A 69 -6.60 7.81 15.34
C HIS A 69 -7.54 6.79 14.69
N MET A 70 -8.51 6.28 15.45
CA MET A 70 -9.58 5.47 14.89
C MET A 70 -10.58 6.36 14.12
N GLY A 71 -10.87 5.98 12.89
CA GLY A 71 -11.79 6.66 11.99
C GLY A 71 -13.12 5.91 11.84
N ALA A 72 -13.62 5.82 10.61
CA ALA A 72 -14.95 5.28 10.34
C ALA A 72 -15.03 3.78 10.64
N TYR A 73 -16.06 3.38 11.41
CA TYR A 73 -16.32 1.98 11.78
C TYR A 73 -17.13 1.22 10.72
N SER A 74 -17.65 1.92 9.70
CA SER A 74 -18.43 1.33 8.61
C SER A 74 -18.38 2.21 7.36
N PRO A 75 -18.67 1.67 6.17
CA PRO A 75 -18.85 2.47 4.95
C PRO A 75 -19.99 3.49 5.10
N LEU A 76 -19.93 4.58 4.33
CA LEU A 76 -20.95 5.65 4.36
C LEU A 76 -22.36 5.15 4.00
N THR A 77 -22.47 4.28 3.00
CA THR A 77 -23.73 3.64 2.62
C THR A 77 -23.78 2.23 3.18
N SER A 78 -24.47 2.04 4.31
CA SER A 78 -24.63 0.74 4.96
C SER A 78 -25.72 -0.10 4.27
N ASN A 79 -25.50 -0.55 3.03
CA ASN A 79 -26.36 -1.58 2.46
C ASN A 79 -25.96 -2.94 3.07
N LYS A 80 -26.88 -3.55 3.83
CA LYS A 80 -26.70 -4.88 4.44
C LYS A 80 -26.37 -5.98 3.42
N GLU A 81 -26.68 -5.77 2.14
CA GLU A 81 -26.32 -6.66 1.04
C GLU A 81 -24.81 -6.73 0.76
N TYR A 82 -24.04 -5.70 1.15
CA TYR A 82 -22.59 -5.60 0.94
C TYR A 82 -21.78 -5.66 2.23
N SER A 83 -22.41 -5.82 3.39
CA SER A 83 -21.71 -6.19 4.61
C SER A 83 -21.09 -7.57 4.38
N ARG A 84 -19.75 -7.63 4.23
CA ARG A 84 -19.01 -8.88 4.02
C ARG A 84 -19.59 -9.96 4.92
N LYS A 85 -20.05 -11.08 4.35
CA LYS A 85 -20.31 -12.26 5.16
C LYS A 85 -18.97 -12.63 5.79
N LYS A 86 -19.00 -13.22 6.99
CA LYS A 86 -17.81 -13.63 7.77
C LYS A 86 -16.84 -14.56 6.99
N GLU A 87 -17.25 -15.02 5.81
CA GLU A 87 -16.60 -15.96 4.92
C GLU A 87 -15.94 -15.30 3.68
N ASP A 88 -16.20 -14.01 3.41
CA ASP A 88 -15.70 -13.30 2.22
C ASP A 88 -14.28 -12.75 2.42
N GLN A 89 -13.34 -13.63 2.74
CA GLN A 89 -11.91 -13.38 2.54
C GLN A 89 -11.54 -13.87 1.14
N PHE A 90 -11.55 -12.97 0.17
CA PHE A 90 -11.19 -13.24 -1.23
C PHE A 90 -10.08 -12.31 -1.70
N TYR A 91 -9.08 -12.87 -2.39
CA TYR A 91 -8.28 -12.18 -3.42
C TYR A 91 -7.84 -13.23 -4.48
N GLY A 92 -8.28 -13.05 -5.73
CA GLY A 92 -7.72 -13.60 -6.99
C GLY A 92 -7.14 -12.44 -7.82
N SER A 93 -6.85 -12.49 -9.14
CA SER A 93 -6.32 -13.54 -10.02
C SER A 93 -5.39 -12.98 -11.13
N ASP A 94 -4.80 -11.76 -11.03
CA ASP A 94 -3.97 -11.20 -12.14
C ASP A 94 -2.88 -10.11 -11.83
N GLY A 95 -2.47 -9.81 -10.60
CA GLY A 95 -1.80 -8.52 -10.29
C GLY A 95 -0.34 -8.49 -9.77
N PHE A 96 0.57 -9.36 -10.23
CA PHE A 96 2.05 -9.29 -10.09
C PHE A 96 2.72 -8.89 -8.74
N GLY A 97 3.44 -9.86 -8.16
CA GLY A 97 4.52 -9.67 -7.20
C GLY A 97 5.10 -11.03 -6.83
N ASP A 98 6.21 -11.45 -7.47
CA ASP A 98 6.82 -12.77 -7.34
C ASP A 98 6.87 -13.26 -5.88
N ILE A 99 5.93 -14.14 -5.50
CA ILE A 99 5.90 -14.75 -4.16
C ILE A 99 7.23 -15.43 -3.87
N ASP A 100 7.86 -16.02 -4.89
CA ASP A 100 9.17 -16.64 -4.75
C ASP A 100 10.22 -15.65 -4.25
N TRP A 101 10.24 -14.41 -4.73
CA TRP A 101 11.18 -13.40 -4.24
C TRP A 101 10.81 -12.92 -2.83
N ARG A 102 9.53 -12.65 -2.56
CA ARG A 102 9.02 -12.24 -1.24
C ARG A 102 9.32 -13.27 -0.16
N VAL A 103 9.19 -14.55 -0.46
CA VAL A 103 9.41 -15.65 0.50
C VAL A 103 10.89 -16.01 0.58
N ASN A 104 11.57 -16.21 -0.55
CA ASN A 104 12.91 -16.79 -0.58
C ASN A 104 14.05 -15.77 -0.42
N ILE A 105 13.78 -14.47 -0.56
CA ILE A 105 14.76 -13.40 -0.35
C ILE A 105 14.33 -12.53 0.83
N LEU A 106 13.23 -11.79 0.70
CA LEU A 106 12.78 -10.87 1.76
C LEU A 106 12.39 -11.63 3.04
N GLY A 107 11.69 -12.76 2.89
CA GLY A 107 11.25 -13.60 4.01
C GLY A 107 12.38 -14.26 4.80
N LYS A 108 13.60 -14.32 4.25
CA LYS A 108 14.79 -14.83 4.96
C LYS A 108 15.50 -13.77 5.82
N VAL A 109 15.10 -12.50 5.71
CA VAL A 109 15.70 -11.43 6.52
C VAL A 109 15.25 -11.58 7.96
N ASN A 110 16.21 -11.78 8.87
CA ASN A 110 15.92 -12.07 10.27
C ASN A 110 15.62 -10.81 11.09
N THR A 111 14.43 -10.23 10.88
CA THR A 111 13.91 -9.11 11.69
C THR A 111 12.57 -9.48 12.31
N PRO A 112 12.23 -8.92 13.50
CA PRO A 112 10.92 -9.13 14.13
C PRO A 112 9.73 -8.80 13.20
N PHE A 113 9.87 -7.75 12.40
CA PHE A 113 8.84 -7.36 11.44
C PHE A 113 8.62 -8.40 10.33
N ILE A 114 9.70 -8.91 9.71
CA ILE A 114 9.58 -9.96 8.68
C ILE A 114 9.06 -11.27 9.27
N GLN A 115 9.47 -11.64 10.48
CA GLN A 115 8.93 -12.81 11.16
C GLN A 115 7.42 -12.69 11.40
N MET A 116 6.94 -11.50 11.81
CA MET A 116 5.52 -11.22 11.94
C MET A 116 4.79 -11.39 10.60
N LEU A 117 5.28 -10.74 9.53
CA LEU A 117 4.65 -10.83 8.21
C LEU A 117 4.58 -12.27 7.71
N ASN A 118 5.68 -13.02 7.78
CA ASN A 118 5.71 -14.43 7.37
C ASN A 118 4.67 -15.26 8.13
N ARG A 119 4.52 -15.05 9.45
CA ARG A 119 3.55 -15.78 10.27
C ARG A 119 2.10 -15.45 9.89
N VAL A 120 1.80 -14.18 9.59
CA VAL A 120 0.46 -13.77 9.14
C VAL A 120 0.16 -14.38 7.76
N GLU A 121 1.11 -14.33 6.84
CA GLU A 121 1.00 -14.93 5.51
C GLU A 121 0.78 -16.46 5.57
N ASP A 122 1.52 -17.18 6.43
CA ASP A 122 1.35 -18.63 6.63
C ASP A 122 -0.06 -18.99 7.11
N ILE A 123 -0.59 -18.24 8.09
CA ILE A 123 -1.97 -18.44 8.58
C ILE A 123 -2.97 -18.20 7.46
N CYS A 124 -2.80 -17.13 6.68
CA CYS A 124 -3.65 -16.83 5.54
C CYS A 124 -3.60 -17.95 4.48
N GLN A 125 -2.45 -18.57 4.25
CA GLN A 125 -2.30 -19.70 3.33
C GLN A 125 -2.96 -20.98 3.87
N LEU A 126 -2.86 -21.26 5.17
CA LEU A 126 -3.49 -22.42 5.80
C LEU A 126 -5.02 -22.33 5.75
N ILE A 127 -5.58 -21.15 6.05
CA ILE A 127 -7.03 -20.89 5.93
C ILE A 127 -7.50 -21.15 4.49
N ARG A 128 -6.70 -20.77 3.47
CA ARG A 128 -7.00 -21.04 2.06
C ARG A 128 -7.04 -22.53 1.74
N LYS A 129 -6.04 -23.31 2.18
CA LYS A 129 -5.98 -24.77 1.94
C LYS A 129 -7.14 -25.54 2.58
N GLY A 130 -7.74 -25.02 3.66
CA GLY A 130 -8.90 -25.62 4.33
C GLY A 130 -10.26 -25.38 3.66
N ARG A 131 -10.36 -24.46 2.68
CA ARG A 131 -11.61 -24.19 1.94
C ARG A 131 -11.67 -25.06 0.67
N LYS A 132 -12.61 -26.02 0.61
CA LYS A 132 -12.96 -26.74 -0.63
C LYS A 132 -13.64 -25.78 -1.62
N ILE A 133 -12.86 -25.01 -2.36
CA ILE A 133 -13.33 -24.30 -3.56
C ILE A 133 -12.62 -24.94 -4.74
N GLY A 134 -13.39 -25.72 -5.51
CA GLY A 134 -12.94 -26.31 -6.75
C GLY A 134 -12.66 -25.23 -7.79
N ARG A 135 -11.41 -24.79 -7.85
CA ARG A 135 -10.64 -24.41 -9.04
C ARG A 135 -9.24 -24.01 -8.58
N SER A 136 -8.26 -24.79 -9.03
CA SER A 136 -6.83 -24.47 -9.06
C SER A 136 -6.56 -22.97 -9.22
N LEU A 137 -6.17 -22.29 -8.15
CA LEU A 137 -5.56 -20.96 -8.20
C LEU A 137 -4.36 -21.00 -7.23
N ASP A 138 -3.18 -21.03 -7.82
CA ASP A 138 -1.88 -21.17 -7.18
C ASP A 138 -1.64 -20.20 -6.03
N ALA A 139 -1.00 -20.71 -4.98
CA ALA A 139 -0.43 -19.97 -3.86
C ALA A 139 0.77 -19.07 -4.27
N GLN A 140 0.80 -18.56 -5.51
CA GLN A 140 1.88 -17.79 -6.14
C GLN A 140 1.58 -16.28 -6.32
N HIS A 141 0.46 -15.76 -5.80
CA HIS A 141 -0.03 -14.42 -6.16
C HIS A 141 -0.42 -13.57 -4.93
N TYR A 142 0.58 -12.93 -4.30
CA TYR A 142 0.42 -11.94 -3.23
C TYR A 142 0.87 -10.59 -3.76
N VAL A 143 -0.05 -9.62 -3.83
CA VAL A 143 0.22 -8.29 -4.37
C VAL A 143 0.41 -7.32 -3.20
N ILE A 144 1.45 -6.51 -3.28
CA ILE A 144 1.83 -5.53 -2.27
C ILE A 144 1.40 -4.11 -2.69
N SER A 145 0.14 -3.97 -3.09
CA SER A 145 -0.45 -2.74 -3.66
C SER A 145 -0.07 -1.49 -2.88
N ASP A 146 -0.28 -1.52 -1.58
CA ASP A 146 -0.04 -0.37 -0.71
C ASP A 146 1.46 -0.08 -0.57
N ALA A 147 2.30 -1.11 -0.59
CA ALA A 147 3.75 -0.94 -0.55
C ALA A 147 4.30 -0.37 -1.87
N ILE A 148 3.68 -0.67 -3.01
CA ILE A 148 4.00 -0.03 -4.30
C ILE A 148 3.66 1.46 -4.20
N LEU A 149 2.48 1.83 -3.70
CA LEU A 149 2.10 3.22 -3.48
C LEU A 149 3.06 3.93 -2.53
N ALA A 150 3.40 3.33 -1.38
CA ALA A 150 4.38 3.87 -0.46
C ALA A 150 5.74 4.07 -1.13
N GLY A 151 6.18 3.11 -1.94
CA GLY A 151 7.37 3.22 -2.77
C GLY A 151 7.33 4.43 -3.69
N ILE A 152 6.24 4.65 -4.42
CA ILE A 152 6.05 5.80 -5.32
C ILE A 152 6.02 7.12 -4.53
N VAL A 153 5.38 7.18 -3.36
CA VAL A 153 5.39 8.39 -2.52
C VAL A 153 6.82 8.73 -2.04
N ILE A 154 7.62 7.72 -1.68
CA ILE A 154 9.01 7.89 -1.26
C ILE A 154 9.92 8.22 -2.46
N ARG A 155 9.72 7.55 -3.59
CA ARG A 155 10.46 7.66 -4.85
C ARG A 155 9.49 7.91 -6.01
N PRO A 156 9.05 9.18 -6.22
CA PRO A 156 8.11 9.51 -7.29
C PRO A 156 8.59 9.14 -8.70
N ASP A 157 9.90 9.05 -8.89
CA ASP A 157 10.55 8.59 -10.13
C ASP A 157 10.34 7.10 -10.43
N MET A 158 9.77 6.33 -9.50
CA MET A 158 9.32 4.97 -9.75
C MET A 158 8.10 4.92 -10.67
N ALA A 159 7.24 5.94 -10.69
CA ALA A 159 6.05 5.95 -11.52
C ALA A 159 6.43 6.09 -13.01
N ARG A 160 5.95 5.18 -13.85
CA ARG A 160 6.22 5.12 -15.30
C ARG A 160 4.92 5.16 -16.09
N ASN A 161 4.98 5.66 -17.31
CA ASN A 161 3.84 5.75 -18.24
C ASN A 161 2.62 6.42 -17.59
N ILE A 162 2.81 7.64 -17.10
CA ILE A 162 1.75 8.38 -16.42
C ILE A 162 0.85 9.04 -17.47
N CYS A 163 -0.44 8.75 -17.43
CA CYS A 163 -1.43 9.31 -18.34
C CYS A 163 -2.44 10.16 -17.56
N ALA A 164 -2.66 11.41 -17.98
CA ALA A 164 -3.73 12.23 -17.44
C ALA A 164 -5.07 11.84 -18.10
N CYS A 165 -6.01 11.32 -17.32
CA CYS A 165 -7.34 10.93 -17.79
C CYS A 165 -8.44 11.62 -16.96
N TYR A 166 -9.67 11.61 -17.48
CA TYR A 166 -10.83 11.85 -16.62
C TYR A 166 -11.32 10.50 -16.11
N ALA A 167 -11.56 10.38 -14.82
CA ALA A 167 -12.12 9.21 -14.18
C ALA A 167 -13.27 9.59 -13.25
N ASP A 168 -14.27 8.72 -13.19
CA ASP A 168 -15.40 8.82 -12.27
C ASP A 168 -15.77 7.44 -11.70
N VAL A 169 -16.62 7.39 -10.68
CA VAL A 169 -17.05 6.14 -10.03
C VAL A 169 -18.51 5.87 -10.38
N GLU A 170 -18.80 4.71 -10.98
CA GLU A 170 -20.17 4.27 -11.24
C GLU A 170 -20.88 3.88 -9.93
N LEU A 171 -22.07 4.45 -9.65
CA LEU A 171 -22.77 4.25 -8.38
C LEU A 171 -24.08 3.45 -8.47
N HIS A 172 -24.64 3.24 -9.65
CA HIS A 172 -26.01 2.76 -9.81
C HIS A 172 -26.09 1.37 -10.46
N GLY A 173 -25.12 0.98 -11.28
CA GLY A 173 -25.13 -0.30 -11.98
C GLY A 173 -25.11 -1.51 -11.04
N SER A 174 -26.04 -2.46 -11.22
CA SER A 174 -26.10 -3.68 -10.38
C SER A 174 -24.86 -4.58 -10.49
N LYS A 175 -24.14 -4.49 -11.61
CA LYS A 175 -22.89 -5.24 -11.87
C LYS A 175 -21.63 -4.38 -11.83
N THR A 176 -21.77 -3.06 -11.95
CA THR A 176 -20.67 -2.12 -12.19
C THR A 176 -20.55 -1.06 -11.10
N ARG A 177 -21.42 -1.07 -10.07
CA ARG A 177 -21.31 -0.17 -8.92
C ARG A 177 -19.92 -0.34 -8.27
N GLY A 178 -19.22 0.78 -8.10
CA GLY A 178 -17.87 0.87 -7.57
C GLY A 178 -16.77 0.79 -8.62
N GLN A 179 -17.10 0.53 -9.90
CA GLN A 179 -16.13 0.52 -10.97
C GLN A 179 -15.64 1.93 -11.30
N ILE A 180 -14.33 2.09 -11.50
CA ILE A 180 -13.75 3.30 -12.09
C ILE A 180 -14.07 3.32 -13.58
N VAL A 181 -14.72 4.39 -14.03
CA VAL A 181 -15.02 4.67 -15.43
C VAL A 181 -14.04 5.70 -15.95
N ILE A 182 -13.25 5.35 -16.95
CA ILE A 182 -12.25 6.23 -17.56
C ILE A 182 -12.80 6.79 -18.87
N ASP A 183 -12.85 8.11 -18.97
CA ASP A 183 -13.15 8.79 -20.23
C ASP A 183 -11.92 8.77 -21.15
N ARG A 184 -12.07 8.14 -22.31
CA ARG A 184 -11.10 8.16 -23.40
C ARG A 184 -11.35 9.31 -24.39
N GLY A 185 -12.36 10.13 -24.15
CA GLY A 185 -12.69 11.31 -24.93
C GLY A 185 -12.02 12.59 -24.42
N SER A 186 -12.74 13.70 -24.57
CA SER A 186 -12.24 15.06 -24.37
C SER A 186 -12.62 15.68 -23.03
N MET A 187 -13.16 14.92 -22.07
CA MET A 187 -13.46 15.47 -20.74
C MET A 187 -12.20 16.03 -20.09
N LYS A 188 -12.38 17.08 -19.28
CA LYS A 188 -11.29 17.74 -18.55
C LYS A 188 -10.65 16.72 -17.60
N LYS A 189 -9.34 16.51 -17.73
CA LYS A 189 -8.60 15.49 -16.96
C LYS A 189 -8.61 15.85 -15.46
N ASN A 190 -8.83 14.86 -14.60
CA ASN A 190 -8.95 15.03 -13.15
C ASN A 190 -8.08 14.07 -12.34
N VAL A 191 -7.44 13.08 -12.99
CA VAL A 191 -6.55 12.12 -12.34
C VAL A 191 -5.32 11.82 -13.22
N HIS A 192 -4.24 11.39 -12.57
CA HIS A 192 -3.08 10.81 -13.23
C HIS A 192 -3.09 9.31 -12.99
N LEU A 193 -3.22 8.53 -14.06
CA LEU A 193 -3.13 7.08 -14.03
C LEU A 193 -1.67 6.66 -14.19
N ILE A 194 -1.14 5.94 -13.21
CA ILE A 194 0.19 5.32 -13.28
C ILE A 194 -0.01 3.92 -13.86
N GLU A 195 0.46 3.71 -15.09
CA GLU A 195 0.27 2.42 -15.78
C GLU A 195 1.35 1.41 -15.45
N ASN A 196 2.56 1.87 -15.10
CA ASN A 196 3.71 1.01 -14.78
C ASN A 196 4.57 1.62 -13.67
N PHE A 197 5.44 0.81 -13.08
CA PHE A 197 6.41 1.29 -12.10
C PHE A 197 7.76 0.57 -12.19
N ASP A 198 8.78 1.19 -11.60
CA ASP A 198 10.13 0.64 -11.47
C ASP A 198 10.21 -0.40 -10.33
N SER A 199 10.07 -1.67 -10.69
CA SER A 199 10.02 -2.77 -9.73
C SER A 199 11.38 -3.05 -9.06
N GLU A 200 12.49 -2.80 -9.73
CA GLU A 200 13.82 -2.99 -9.14
C GLU A 200 14.10 -1.93 -8.06
N THR A 201 13.67 -0.69 -8.27
CA THR A 201 13.73 0.35 -7.24
C THR A 201 12.86 -0.01 -6.03
N LEU A 202 11.63 -0.51 -6.25
CA LEU A 202 10.77 -0.98 -5.15
C LEU A 202 11.46 -2.09 -4.34
N LYS A 203 12.04 -3.07 -5.03
CA LYS A 203 12.79 -4.18 -4.42
C LYS A 203 13.95 -3.67 -3.56
N GLN A 204 14.71 -2.70 -4.05
CA GLN A 204 15.80 -2.07 -3.31
C GLN A 204 15.30 -1.33 -2.07
N LEU A 205 14.18 -0.60 -2.18
CA LEU A 205 13.55 0.08 -1.03
C LEU A 205 13.12 -0.93 0.05
N LEU A 206 12.49 -2.04 -0.35
CA LEU A 206 12.06 -3.09 0.57
C LEU A 206 13.24 -3.73 1.29
N LEU A 207 14.29 -4.12 0.56
CA LEU A 207 15.51 -4.68 1.14
C LEU A 207 16.20 -3.70 2.09
N PHE A 208 16.28 -2.42 1.70
CA PHE A 208 16.81 -1.37 2.55
C PHE A 208 16.01 -1.19 3.83
N ALA A 209 14.67 -1.20 3.75
CA ALA A 209 13.81 -0.98 4.89
C ALA A 209 14.01 -2.04 5.98
N VAL A 210 14.19 -3.30 5.58
CA VAL A 210 14.37 -4.41 6.52
C VAL A 210 15.83 -4.72 6.87
N ASN A 211 16.79 -4.06 6.22
CA ASN A 211 18.19 -4.19 6.57
C ASN A 211 18.43 -3.53 7.95
N PRO A 212 18.94 -4.23 8.98
CA PRO A 212 19.18 -3.64 10.30
C PRO A 212 20.13 -2.44 10.30
N ASP A 213 21.10 -2.43 9.39
CA ASP A 213 22.17 -1.43 9.34
C ASP A 213 21.72 -0.12 8.69
N GLN A 214 20.78 -0.16 7.72
CA GLN A 214 20.24 0.98 6.97
C GLN A 214 21.30 2.05 6.58
N LYS A 215 22.54 1.62 6.28
CA LYS A 215 23.70 2.53 6.11
C LYS A 215 23.60 3.38 4.84
N ASP A 216 23.19 2.76 3.73
CA ASP A 216 23.08 3.45 2.44
C ASP A 216 21.67 4.00 2.20
N LYS A 217 21.46 5.25 2.64
CA LYS A 217 20.19 5.95 2.47
C LYS A 217 19.97 6.48 1.05
N SER A 218 20.94 6.32 0.14
CA SER A 218 20.86 6.86 -1.22
C SER A 218 19.67 6.29 -2.00
N VAL A 219 19.26 5.05 -1.69
CA VAL A 219 18.07 4.39 -2.26
C VAL A 219 16.76 5.17 -2.06
N LEU A 220 16.67 5.98 -0.99
CA LEU A 220 15.49 6.84 -0.74
C LEU A 220 15.43 8.06 -1.67
N TYR A 221 16.47 8.32 -2.44
CA TYR A 221 16.59 9.47 -3.31
C TYR A 221 16.74 9.01 -4.76
N SER A 222 16.19 9.80 -5.68
CA SER A 222 16.45 9.56 -7.11
C SER A 222 17.92 9.83 -7.40
N GLN A 223 18.53 8.93 -8.15
CA GLN A 223 19.88 9.12 -8.70
C GLN A 223 19.84 9.99 -9.97
N ASP A 224 18.64 10.27 -10.50
CA ASP A 224 18.43 11.11 -11.68
C ASP A 224 18.04 12.55 -11.26
N PRO A 225 18.91 13.55 -11.48
CA PRO A 225 18.65 14.93 -11.09
C PRO A 225 17.50 15.60 -11.87
N THR A 226 17.05 15.03 -12.98
CA THR A 226 16.00 15.60 -13.85
C THR A 226 14.57 15.29 -13.39
N ASN A 227 14.38 14.28 -12.54
CA ASN A 227 13.05 13.73 -12.20
C ASN A 227 12.30 14.47 -11.06
N LYS A 228 12.79 15.64 -10.62
CA LYS A 228 12.16 16.47 -9.58
C LYS A 228 10.80 17.09 -9.97
N LYS A 229 10.36 16.91 -11.22
CA LYS A 229 9.24 17.67 -11.82
C LYS A 229 7.86 17.01 -11.73
N ILE A 230 7.77 15.68 -11.67
CA ILE A 230 6.50 14.98 -11.96
C ILE A 230 5.40 15.22 -10.91
N LEU A 231 5.73 15.57 -9.66
CA LEU A 231 4.72 15.93 -8.64
C LEU A 231 4.71 17.43 -8.24
N ASN A 232 5.63 18.23 -8.78
CA ASN A 232 5.74 19.65 -8.41
C ASN A 232 5.05 20.59 -9.41
N GLU A 233 4.80 20.15 -10.65
CA GLU A 233 4.16 21.00 -11.66
C GLU A 233 2.63 21.16 -11.48
N ASP A 234 1.98 20.31 -10.68
CA ASP A 234 0.51 20.32 -10.51
C ASP A 234 -0.04 21.11 -9.33
N LYS A 235 0.78 21.91 -8.64
CA LYS A 235 0.25 22.84 -7.61
C LYS A 235 -0.72 23.89 -8.18
N ASN A 236 -0.77 24.06 -9.50
CA ASN A 236 -1.67 24.97 -10.21
C ASN A 236 -2.80 24.27 -10.98
N ALA A 237 -2.83 22.94 -11.06
CA ALA A 237 -3.85 22.21 -11.85
C ALA A 237 -5.18 22.03 -11.09
N PHE A 238 -5.16 22.19 -9.76
CA PHE A 238 -6.31 22.01 -8.87
C PHE A 238 -6.74 23.30 -8.12
N LYS A 239 -6.42 24.48 -8.65
CA LYS A 239 -7.04 25.74 -8.24
C LYS A 239 -8.30 26.04 -9.03
#